data_AF-X1LNY1-F1
#
_entry.id   AF-X1LNY1-F1
#
_cell.length_a   1.000
_cell.length_b   1.000
_cell.length_c   1.000
_cell.angle_alpha   90.00
_cell.angle_beta   90.00
_cell.angle_gamma   90.00
#
_symmetry.space_group_name_H-M   'P 1'
#
loop_
_entity.id
_entity.type
_entity.pdbx_description
1 polymer ?
#
loop_
_entity_poly.entity_id
_entity_poly.type
_entity_poly.pdbx_seq_one_letter_code
_entity_poly.pdbx_strand_id
1 'polypeptide(L)'
;YDLIWRRFTACQMAQAIFNSITIDIEARNYSFRATGQILKFDGFLKVYPIKYDETQLPPLEKEEVLEFLKLSPQQHFTQPPPRYTEATIIKALESEGIGRPSTYAPIISTIQERNYIEKDEKRYFRPTEIGLVVNDLLVEHFPKIVDIKFTANMEEGLDKIAQGQRDWTRLIEEFYIPFSQNLEQKYQEVSKKEFTEKPTKKTCPKCGAPLLIRLGKFGRFYACSKYPKCKYTESLPENILGIKCPKCKEGEIVEKRTKRNKLFYGCNRFPKCDYALWD
;
A
#
# COMPACT_ATOMS: atom_id res chain seq x y z
N TYR A 1 -5.08 -10.18 25.35
CA TYR A 1 -5.91 -11.19 26.04
C TYR A 1 -7.40 -10.91 25.86
N ASP A 2 -7.92 -9.74 26.30
CA ASP A 2 -9.35 -9.39 26.17
C ASP A 2 -9.94 -9.62 24.76
N LEU A 3 -9.28 -9.14 23.70
CA LEU A 3 -9.73 -9.37 22.32
C LEU A 3 -9.89 -10.86 21.96
N ILE A 4 -8.93 -11.69 22.39
CA ILE A 4 -8.92 -13.15 22.14
C ILE A 4 -10.08 -13.79 22.92
N TRP A 5 -10.22 -13.43 24.20
CA TRP A 5 -11.28 -13.93 25.07
C TRP A 5 -12.66 -13.61 24.51
N ARG A 6 -12.91 -12.35 24.13
CA ARG A 6 -14.20 -11.92 23.55
C ARG A 6 -14.50 -12.66 22.25
N ARG A 7 -13.51 -12.81 21.36
CA ARG A 7 -13.69 -13.51 20.08
C ARG A 7 -14.00 -14.99 20.29
N PHE A 8 -13.31 -15.65 21.22
CA PHE A 8 -13.54 -17.05 21.57
C PHE A 8 -14.92 -17.27 22.20
N THR A 9 -15.30 -16.44 23.18
CA THR A 9 -16.63 -16.56 23.81
C THR A 9 -17.74 -16.29 22.80
N ALA A 10 -17.60 -15.25 21.97
CA ALA A 10 -18.61 -14.89 20.96
C ALA A 10 -18.84 -15.98 19.90
N CYS A 11 -17.83 -16.79 19.54
CA CYS A 11 -18.00 -17.82 18.51
C CYS A 11 -18.89 -18.99 18.95
N GLN A 12 -19.15 -19.14 20.25
CA GLN A 12 -20.04 -20.15 20.83
C GLN A 12 -21.42 -19.58 21.24
N MET A 13 -21.66 -18.28 21.01
CA MET A 13 -22.91 -17.61 21.37
C MET A 13 -23.94 -17.64 20.23
N ALA A 14 -25.20 -17.38 20.57
CA ALA A 14 -26.28 -17.26 19.60
C ALA A 14 -26.06 -16.07 18.63
N GLN A 15 -26.61 -16.20 17.42
CA GLN A 15 -26.57 -15.14 16.42
C GLN A 15 -27.36 -13.91 16.87
N ALA A 16 -26.89 -12.73 16.48
CA ALA A 16 -27.66 -11.49 16.62
C ALA A 16 -28.81 -11.47 15.62
N ILE A 17 -29.99 -11.01 16.03
CA ILE A 17 -31.18 -10.92 15.18
C ILE A 17 -31.51 -9.45 14.97
N PHE A 18 -31.62 -9.06 13.70
CA PHE A 18 -32.01 -7.71 13.29
C PHE A 18 -33.36 -7.72 12.59
N ASN A 19 -34.11 -6.64 12.76
CA ASN A 19 -35.27 -6.33 11.93
C ASN A 19 -34.84 -5.33 10.85
N SER A 20 -34.96 -5.71 9.58
CA SER A 20 -34.60 -4.85 8.44
C SER A 20 -35.86 -4.46 7.67
N ILE A 21 -36.02 -3.16 7.43
CA ILE A 21 -37.17 -2.59 6.74
C ILE A 21 -36.63 -1.83 5.54
N THR A 22 -37.14 -2.15 4.35
CA THR A 22 -36.85 -1.38 3.13
C THR A 22 -38.14 -0.75 2.64
N ILE A 23 -38.10 0.54 2.39
CA ILE A 23 -39.24 1.34 1.93
C ILE A 23 -38.86 1.94 0.59
N ASP A 24 -39.62 1.56 -0.44
CA ASP A 24 -39.53 2.15 -1.77
C ASP A 24 -40.64 3.20 -1.91
N ILE A 25 -40.25 4.43 -2.25
CA ILE A 25 -41.13 5.59 -2.36
C ILE A 25 -41.16 6.03 -3.82
N GLU A 26 -42.33 5.97 -4.43
CA GLU A 26 -42.54 6.44 -5.80
C GLU A 26 -42.97 7.91 -5.81
N ALA A 27 -42.27 8.72 -6.60
CA ALA A 27 -42.55 10.14 -6.77
C ALA A 27 -42.58 10.48 -8.27
N ARG A 28 -43.76 10.36 -8.88
CA ARG A 28 -43.99 10.51 -10.33
C ARG A 28 -43.10 9.58 -11.15
N ASN A 29 -41.98 10.10 -11.68
CA ASN A 29 -41.04 9.36 -12.54
C ASN A 29 -39.77 8.92 -11.78
N TYR A 30 -39.70 9.15 -10.47
CA TYR A 30 -38.53 8.84 -9.65
C TYR A 30 -38.87 7.81 -8.58
N SER A 31 -37.89 6.97 -8.24
CA SER A 31 -37.97 6.03 -7.12
C SER A 31 -36.90 6.39 -6.08
N PHE A 32 -37.32 6.56 -4.83
CA PHE A 32 -36.43 6.71 -3.68
C PHE A 32 -36.47 5.45 -2.83
N ARG A 33 -35.34 5.10 -2.22
CA ARG A 33 -35.24 3.92 -1.34
C ARG A 33 -34.68 4.34 0.01
N ALA A 34 -35.37 3.95 1.07
CA ALA A 34 -34.92 4.07 2.44
C ALA A 34 -34.76 2.67 3.05
N THR A 35 -33.62 2.42 3.69
CA THR A 35 -33.33 1.16 4.38
C THR A 35 -33.09 1.43 5.86
N GLY A 36 -33.84 0.74 6.70
CA GLY A 36 -33.74 0.79 8.15
C GLY A 36 -33.35 -0.57 8.70
N GLN A 37 -32.61 -0.57 9.81
CA GLN A 37 -32.23 -1.77 10.51
C GLN A 37 -32.23 -1.49 12.01
N ILE A 38 -32.88 -2.35 12.78
CA ILE A 38 -33.01 -2.25 14.25
C ILE A 38 -32.56 -3.57 14.87
N LEU A 39 -31.80 -3.52 15.96
CA LEU A 39 -31.37 -4.72 16.67
C LEU A 39 -32.53 -5.27 17.52
N LYS A 40 -32.94 -6.52 17.26
CA LYS A 40 -34.01 -7.20 18.02
C LYS A 40 -33.45 -8.10 19.11
N PHE A 41 -32.27 -8.69 18.89
CA PHE A 41 -31.59 -9.54 19.86
C PHE A 41 -30.07 -9.47 19.65
N ASP A 42 -29.35 -9.10 20.70
CA ASP A 42 -27.91 -8.82 20.64
C ASP A 42 -27.06 -10.06 20.34
N GLY A 43 -27.48 -11.25 20.82
CA GLY A 43 -26.68 -12.47 20.69
C GLY A 43 -25.21 -12.29 21.09
N PHE A 44 -24.30 -12.71 20.22
CA PHE A 44 -22.86 -12.58 20.41
C PHE A 44 -22.35 -11.13 20.48
N LEU A 45 -23.08 -10.14 19.96
CA LEU A 45 -22.67 -8.72 19.95
C LEU A 45 -22.54 -8.16 21.36
N LYS A 46 -23.20 -8.77 22.35
CA LYS A 46 -23.11 -8.37 23.76
C LYS A 46 -21.69 -8.53 24.33
N VAL A 47 -20.94 -9.53 23.85
CA VAL A 47 -19.55 -9.80 24.29
C VAL A 47 -18.54 -9.25 23.29
N TYR A 48 -18.86 -9.28 21.99
CA TYR A 48 -18.03 -8.78 20.91
C TYR A 48 -18.76 -7.71 20.11
N PRO A 49 -18.80 -6.46 20.61
CA PRO A 49 -19.54 -5.38 19.96
C PRO A 49 -18.87 -5.00 18.64
N ILE A 50 -19.64 -5.09 17.56
CA ILE A 50 -19.27 -4.65 16.21
C ILE A 50 -20.07 -3.38 15.92
N LYS A 51 -19.46 -2.39 15.26
CA LYS A 51 -20.21 -1.22 14.79
C LYS A 51 -21.22 -1.64 13.72
N TYR A 52 -22.47 -1.24 13.89
CA TYR A 52 -23.54 -1.36 12.92
C TYR A 52 -24.28 -0.02 12.85
N ASP A 53 -24.83 0.29 11.68
CA ASP A 53 -25.67 1.47 11.50
C ASP A 53 -27.10 1.10 11.87
N GLU A 54 -27.56 1.62 13.02
CA GLU A 54 -28.94 1.48 13.43
C GLU A 54 -29.74 2.65 12.86
N THR A 55 -30.64 2.34 11.94
CA THR A 55 -31.51 3.34 11.31
C THR A 55 -32.94 2.93 11.56
N GLN A 56 -33.60 3.62 12.47
CA GLN A 56 -35.02 3.42 12.73
C GLN A 56 -35.84 4.21 11.72
N LEU A 57 -36.67 3.49 10.96
CA LEU A 57 -37.65 4.11 10.07
C LEU A 57 -38.99 4.27 10.79
N PRO A 58 -39.75 5.33 10.50
CA PRO A 58 -41.11 5.46 11.01
C PRO A 58 -41.99 4.31 10.49
N PRO A 59 -42.99 3.88 11.26
CA PRO A 59 -44.00 2.96 10.74
C PRO A 59 -44.74 3.66 9.59
N LEU A 60 -44.80 2.99 8.44
CA LEU A 60 -45.53 3.46 7.25
C LEU A 60 -46.44 2.34 6.75
N GLU A 61 -47.58 2.72 6.18
CA GLU A 61 -48.48 1.80 5.51
C GLU A 61 -48.23 1.76 3.99
N LYS A 62 -48.63 0.65 3.35
CA LYS A 62 -48.53 0.53 1.90
C LYS A 62 -49.47 1.56 1.26
N GLU A 63 -48.98 2.30 0.27
CA GLU A 63 -49.71 3.38 -0.45
C GLU A 63 -49.97 4.64 0.40
N GLU A 64 -49.31 4.80 1.55
CA GLU A 64 -49.36 6.03 2.33
C GLU A 64 -48.78 7.22 1.56
N VAL A 65 -49.51 8.35 1.55
CA VAL A 65 -49.09 9.56 0.85
C VAL A 65 -48.14 10.36 1.75
N LEU A 66 -46.87 10.48 1.33
CA LEU A 66 -45.84 11.20 2.07
C LEU A 66 -45.72 12.67 1.64
N GLU A 67 -45.48 13.56 2.61
CA GLU A 67 -45.20 14.97 2.36
C GLU A 67 -43.72 15.19 2.00
N PHE A 68 -43.48 15.92 0.90
CA PHE A 68 -42.12 16.31 0.52
C PHE A 68 -41.64 17.46 1.41
N LEU A 69 -40.61 17.19 2.23
CA LEU A 69 -40.01 18.21 3.10
C LEU A 69 -38.84 18.94 2.45
N LYS A 70 -37.83 18.20 1.99
CA LYS A 70 -36.57 18.77 1.46
C LYS A 70 -35.84 17.79 0.55
N LEU A 71 -35.19 18.33 -0.48
CA LEU A 71 -34.17 17.64 -1.27
C LEU A 71 -32.77 18.13 -0.87
N SER A 72 -31.88 17.20 -0.52
CA SER A 72 -30.48 17.52 -0.17
C SER A 72 -29.53 16.88 -1.19
N PRO A 73 -29.11 17.60 -2.24
CA PRO A 73 -28.18 17.08 -3.23
C PRO A 73 -26.81 16.86 -2.58
N GLN A 74 -26.23 15.67 -2.78
CA GLN A 74 -24.89 15.35 -2.33
C GLN A 74 -24.00 15.03 -3.52
N GLN A 75 -22.84 15.66 -3.58
CA GLN A 75 -21.81 15.34 -4.56
C GLN A 75 -20.89 14.28 -3.98
N HIS A 76 -20.71 13.19 -4.72
CA HIS A 76 -19.81 12.10 -4.37
C HIS A 76 -18.73 11.96 -5.44
N PHE A 77 -17.57 11.45 -5.03
CA PHE A 77 -16.46 11.13 -5.92
C PHE A 77 -16.14 9.65 -5.82
N THR A 78 -15.72 9.04 -6.92
CA THR A 78 -15.17 7.70 -6.89
C THR A 78 -13.87 7.72 -6.10
N GLN A 79 -13.73 6.76 -5.20
CA GLN A 79 -12.52 6.61 -4.41
C GLN A 79 -11.63 5.55 -5.05
N PRO A 80 -10.31 5.76 -5.10
CA PRO A 80 -9.40 4.71 -5.52
C PRO A 80 -9.42 3.55 -4.51
N PRO A 81 -8.96 2.34 -4.92
CA PRO A 81 -8.80 1.23 -4.00
C PRO A 81 -7.98 1.62 -2.76
N PRO A 82 -8.41 1.22 -1.56
CA PRO A 82 -7.68 1.54 -0.35
C PRO A 82 -6.31 0.87 -0.36
N ARG A 83 -5.30 1.59 0.16
CA ARG A 83 -3.97 1.01 0.37
C ARG A 83 -4.00 -0.07 1.44
N TYR A 84 -3.02 -0.96 1.40
CA TYR A 84 -2.87 -2.01 2.40
C TYR A 84 -2.41 -1.45 3.74
N THR A 85 -3.04 -1.92 4.82
CA THR A 85 -2.50 -1.97 6.19
C THR A 85 -1.81 -3.30 6.45
N GLU A 86 -1.18 -3.46 7.62
CA GLU A 86 -0.67 -4.77 8.09
C GLU A 86 -1.74 -5.85 8.09
N ALA A 87 -2.93 -5.57 8.63
CA ALA A 87 -3.99 -6.57 8.69
C ALA A 87 -4.48 -6.97 7.29
N THR A 88 -4.66 -5.99 6.40
CA THR A 88 -5.18 -6.26 5.05
C THR A 88 -4.13 -6.89 4.13
N ILE A 89 -2.83 -6.59 4.30
CA ILE A 89 -1.78 -7.26 3.52
C ILE A 89 -1.61 -8.71 3.97
N ILE A 90 -1.69 -8.99 5.28
CA ILE A 90 -1.67 -10.36 5.79
C ILE A 90 -2.86 -11.14 5.24
N LYS A 91 -4.06 -10.54 5.28
CA LYS A 91 -5.26 -11.16 4.71
C LYS A 91 -5.12 -11.44 3.21
N ALA A 92 -4.47 -10.54 2.46
CA ALA A 92 -4.21 -10.74 1.03
C ALA A 92 -3.19 -11.87 0.78
N LEU A 93 -2.10 -11.90 1.55
CA LEU A 93 -1.12 -12.98 1.49
C LEU A 93 -1.75 -14.34 1.80
N GLU A 94 -2.57 -14.41 2.85
CA GLU A 94 -3.32 -15.60 3.24
C GLU A 94 -4.29 -16.06 2.16
N SER A 95 -5.05 -15.14 1.54
CA SER A 95 -5.99 -15.50 0.47
C SER A 95 -5.31 -16.01 -0.79
N GLU A 96 -4.08 -15.57 -1.06
CA GLU A 96 -3.27 -16.03 -2.18
C GLU A 96 -2.39 -17.24 -1.83
N GLY A 97 -2.46 -17.75 -0.60
CA GLY A 97 -1.66 -18.90 -0.13
C GLY A 97 -0.17 -18.61 0.07
N ILE A 98 0.23 -17.33 0.09
CA ILE A 98 1.61 -16.89 0.26
C ILE A 98 1.92 -16.71 1.75
N GLY A 99 2.97 -17.38 2.23
CA GLY A 99 3.39 -17.33 3.63
C GLY A 99 2.51 -18.16 4.57
N ARG A 100 2.86 -18.18 5.85
CA ARG A 100 2.25 -18.98 6.92
C ARG A 100 2.15 -18.13 8.20
N PRO A 101 1.40 -18.57 9.22
CA PRO A 101 1.30 -17.85 10.50
C PRO A 101 2.67 -17.50 11.12
N SER A 102 3.70 -18.31 10.85
CA SER A 102 5.08 -18.08 11.29
C SER A 102 5.84 -17.04 10.46
N THR A 103 5.42 -16.72 9.23
CA THR A 103 6.17 -15.87 8.29
C THR A 103 5.50 -14.53 7.99
N TYR A 104 4.21 -14.33 8.28
CA TYR A 104 3.53 -13.06 8.01
C TYR A 104 4.21 -11.83 8.62
N ALA A 105 4.48 -11.85 9.93
CA ALA A 105 5.16 -10.74 10.59
C ALA A 105 6.63 -10.56 10.10
N PRO A 106 7.44 -11.63 9.97
CA PRO A 106 8.78 -11.53 9.38
C PRO A 106 8.81 -10.98 7.95
N ILE A 107 7.86 -11.35 7.08
CA ILE A 107 7.77 -10.84 5.70
C ILE A 107 7.64 -9.32 5.73
N ILE A 108 6.66 -8.82 6.49
CA ILE A 108 6.38 -7.38 6.60
C ILE A 108 7.57 -6.64 7.20
N SER A 109 8.17 -7.16 8.29
CA SER A 109 9.35 -6.53 8.90
C SER A 109 10.50 -6.44 7.91
N THR A 110 10.77 -7.52 7.18
CA THR A 110 11.90 -7.59 6.23
C THR A 110 11.75 -6.60 5.09
N ILE A 111 10.57 -6.50 4.47
CA ILE A 111 10.35 -5.58 3.34
C ILE A 111 10.32 -4.11 3.79
N GLN A 112 9.94 -3.83 5.04
CA GLN A 112 10.06 -2.50 5.65
C GLN A 112 11.52 -2.14 5.99
N GLU A 113 12.26 -3.04 6.63
CA GLU A 113 13.67 -2.83 7.02
C GLU A 113 14.57 -2.62 5.80
N ARG A 114 14.28 -3.33 4.69
CA ARG A 114 14.96 -3.15 3.39
C ARG A 114 14.51 -1.92 2.62
N ASN A 115 13.58 -1.14 3.17
CA ASN A 115 13.06 0.10 2.58
C ASN A 115 12.38 -0.12 1.21
N TYR A 116 11.71 -1.25 1.00
CA TYR A 116 10.88 -1.48 -0.20
C TYR A 116 9.48 -0.90 -0.05
N ILE A 117 8.97 -0.86 1.18
CA ILE A 117 7.72 -0.21 1.52
C ILE A 117 7.93 0.68 2.75
N GLU A 118 7.10 1.71 2.87
CA GLU A 118 7.02 2.53 4.08
C GLU A 118 5.57 2.81 4.44
N LYS A 119 5.34 3.19 5.70
CA LYS A 119 4.02 3.61 6.16
C LYS A 119 3.84 5.11 5.93
N ASP A 120 2.71 5.50 5.36
CA ASP A 120 2.29 6.90 5.29
C ASP A 120 1.80 7.39 6.66
N GLU A 121 1.40 8.66 6.73
CA GLU A 121 0.94 9.31 7.96
C GLU A 121 -0.30 8.64 8.57
N LYS A 122 -1.13 8.01 7.72
CA LYS A 122 -2.32 7.25 8.10
C LYS A 122 -2.00 5.78 8.39
N ARG A 123 -0.72 5.42 8.40
CA ARG A 123 -0.17 4.07 8.64
C ARG A 123 -0.52 3.04 7.54
N TYR A 124 -0.87 3.50 6.35
CA TYR A 124 -1.01 2.62 5.17
C TYR A 124 0.36 2.40 4.51
N PHE A 125 0.55 1.22 3.94
CA PHE A 125 1.73 0.90 3.16
C PHE A 125 1.72 1.60 1.81
N ARG A 126 2.86 2.20 1.46
CA ARG A 126 3.18 2.65 0.11
C ARG A 126 4.51 2.05 -0.34
N PRO A 127 4.65 1.68 -1.62
CA PRO A 127 5.94 1.28 -2.16
C PRO A 127 6.89 2.49 -2.18
N THR A 128 8.17 2.24 -1.91
CA THR A 128 9.22 3.23 -2.11
C THR A 128 9.70 3.18 -3.57
N GLU A 129 10.46 4.18 -4.01
CA GLU A 129 11.08 4.14 -5.34
C GLU A 129 12.00 2.92 -5.52
N ILE A 130 12.70 2.52 -4.47
CA ILE A 130 13.57 1.34 -4.49
C ILE A 130 12.72 0.09 -4.63
N GLY A 131 11.62 0.00 -3.88
CA GLY A 131 10.68 -1.10 -3.98
C GLY A 131 10.13 -1.27 -5.40
N LEU A 132 9.75 -0.16 -6.06
CA LEU A 132 9.28 -0.17 -7.44
C LEU A 132 10.36 -0.65 -8.42
N VAL A 133 11.56 -0.07 -8.37
CA VAL A 133 12.65 -0.45 -9.29
C VAL A 133 13.04 -1.93 -9.12
N VAL A 134 13.12 -2.41 -7.88
CA VAL A 134 13.43 -3.83 -7.61
C VAL A 134 12.30 -4.72 -8.08
N ASN A 135 11.04 -4.35 -7.84
CA ASN A 135 9.89 -5.11 -8.31
C ASN A 135 9.88 -5.20 -9.85
N ASP A 136 10.05 -4.09 -10.55
CA ASP A 136 10.03 -4.03 -12.01
C ASP A 136 11.14 -4.93 -12.61
N LEU A 137 12.35 -4.86 -12.04
CA LEU A 137 13.48 -5.71 -12.43
C LEU A 137 13.16 -7.19 -12.25
N LEU A 138 12.57 -7.56 -11.11
CA LEU A 138 12.24 -8.96 -10.82
C LEU A 138 11.08 -9.47 -11.69
N VAL A 139 10.07 -8.65 -11.95
CA VAL A 139 8.96 -9.02 -12.84
C VAL A 139 9.45 -9.21 -14.28
N GLU A 140 10.38 -8.37 -14.75
CA GLU A 140 10.92 -8.45 -16.10
C GLU A 140 11.85 -9.66 -16.30
N HIS A 141 12.72 -9.94 -15.34
CA HIS A 141 13.78 -10.94 -15.52
C HIS A 141 13.55 -12.26 -14.78
N PHE A 142 12.70 -12.26 -13.76
CA PHE A 142 12.38 -13.43 -12.93
C PHE A 142 10.86 -13.66 -12.77
N PRO A 143 10.05 -13.58 -13.86
CA PRO A 143 8.59 -13.60 -13.77
C PRO A 143 8.03 -14.85 -13.11
N LYS A 144 8.68 -16.01 -13.29
CA LYS A 144 8.27 -17.27 -12.65
C LYS A 144 8.41 -17.24 -11.13
N ILE A 145 9.40 -16.55 -10.60
CA ILE A 145 9.73 -16.57 -9.16
C ILE A 145 8.85 -15.59 -8.39
N VAL A 146 8.55 -14.44 -9.00
CA VAL A 146 7.66 -13.43 -8.40
C VAL A 146 6.19 -13.66 -8.73
N ASP A 147 5.88 -14.72 -9.48
CA ASP A 147 4.50 -15.14 -9.71
C ASP A 147 3.86 -15.61 -8.40
N ILE A 148 2.64 -15.13 -8.19
CA ILE A 148 1.87 -15.39 -6.97
C ILE A 148 1.58 -16.89 -6.84
N LYS A 149 1.17 -17.54 -7.93
CA LYS A 149 0.81 -18.98 -7.91
C LYS A 149 2.04 -19.83 -7.68
N PHE A 150 3.17 -19.49 -8.30
CA PHE A 150 4.43 -20.18 -8.07
C PHE A 150 4.83 -20.13 -6.59
N THR A 151 4.74 -18.95 -5.98
CA THR A 151 5.05 -18.76 -4.56
C THR A 151 4.13 -19.58 -3.66
N ALA A 152 2.83 -19.58 -3.93
CA ALA A 152 1.85 -20.38 -3.19
C ALA A 152 2.11 -21.89 -3.32
N ASN A 153 2.42 -22.36 -4.53
CA ASN A 153 2.75 -23.77 -4.79
C ASN A 153 4.02 -24.22 -4.06
N MET A 154 5.01 -23.32 -3.91
CA MET A 154 6.22 -23.59 -3.15
C MET A 154 5.88 -23.84 -1.68
N GLU A 155 5.07 -22.97 -1.08
CA GLU A 155 4.60 -23.11 0.30
C GLU A 155 3.79 -24.41 0.50
N GLU A 156 2.88 -24.75 -0.42
CA GLU A 156 2.15 -26.03 -0.40
C GLU A 156 3.10 -27.24 -0.53
N GLY A 157 4.14 -27.11 -1.35
CA GLY A 157 5.18 -28.12 -1.49
C GLY A 157 5.96 -28.36 -0.20
N LEU A 158 6.27 -27.30 0.55
CA LEU A 158 6.90 -27.38 1.88
C LEU A 158 5.97 -28.04 2.90
N ASP A 159 4.67 -27.75 2.86
CA ASP A 159 3.69 -28.42 3.72
C ASP A 159 3.61 -29.93 3.44
N LYS A 160 3.65 -30.33 2.16
CA LYS A 160 3.68 -31.75 1.76
C LYS A 160 4.93 -32.47 2.26
N ILE A 161 6.08 -31.79 2.30
CA ILE A 161 7.30 -32.31 2.91
C ILE A 161 7.10 -32.53 4.41
N ALA A 162 6.55 -31.53 5.12
CA ALA A 162 6.29 -31.63 6.56
C ALA A 162 5.32 -32.76 6.91
N GLN A 163 4.40 -33.11 6.00
CA GLN A 163 3.46 -34.23 6.13
C GLN A 163 4.05 -35.59 5.66
N GLY A 164 5.29 -35.62 5.18
CA GLY A 164 5.94 -36.85 4.67
C GLY A 164 5.41 -37.32 3.31
N GLN A 165 4.69 -36.47 2.57
CA GLN A 165 4.08 -36.79 1.28
C GLN A 165 4.98 -36.47 0.08
N ARG A 166 6.08 -35.73 0.31
CA ARG A 166 7.02 -35.31 -0.74
C ARG A 166 8.44 -35.32 -0.22
N ASP A 167 9.36 -35.76 -1.07
CA ASP A 167 10.80 -35.66 -0.80
C ASP A 167 11.30 -34.23 -0.98
N TRP A 168 12.04 -33.72 0.00
CA TRP A 168 12.51 -32.33 0.01
C TRP A 168 13.61 -32.07 -1.01
N THR A 169 14.46 -33.05 -1.30
CA THR A 169 15.57 -32.88 -2.25
C THR A 169 15.03 -32.66 -3.65
N ARG A 170 13.99 -33.41 -4.04
CA ARG A 170 13.31 -33.23 -5.34
C ARG A 170 12.69 -31.84 -5.49
N LEU A 171 12.01 -31.33 -4.46
CA LEU A 171 11.42 -29.99 -4.49
C LEU A 171 12.48 -28.91 -4.66
N ILE A 172 13.59 -29.00 -3.93
CA ILE A 172 14.69 -28.03 -4.04
C ILE A 172 15.37 -28.13 -5.40
N GLU A 173 15.57 -29.34 -5.93
CA GLU A 173 16.16 -29.56 -7.25
C GLU A 173 15.30 -28.94 -8.36
N GLU A 174 13.99 -29.19 -8.33
CA GLU A 174 13.01 -28.61 -9.28
C GLU A 174 13.00 -27.07 -9.26
N PHE A 175 13.24 -26.45 -8.10
CA PHE A 175 13.37 -25.00 -7.97
C PHE A 175 14.74 -24.49 -8.43
N TYR A 176 15.82 -25.09 -7.91
CA TYR A 176 17.16 -24.51 -7.95
C TYR A 176 17.79 -24.61 -9.33
N ILE A 177 17.66 -25.75 -10.03
CA ILE A 177 18.26 -25.94 -11.36
C ILE A 177 17.79 -24.88 -12.37
N PRO A 178 16.47 -24.67 -12.59
CA PRO A 178 16.02 -23.64 -13.53
C PRO A 178 16.30 -22.22 -13.01
N PHE A 179 16.29 -22.02 -11.69
CA PHE A 179 16.63 -20.72 -11.11
C PHE A 179 18.09 -20.34 -11.36
N SER A 180 19.03 -21.24 -11.10
CA SER A 180 20.47 -20.98 -11.24
C SER A 180 20.84 -20.69 -12.69
N GLN A 181 20.27 -21.42 -13.64
CA GLN A 181 20.46 -21.19 -15.07
C GLN A 181 19.97 -19.79 -15.48
N ASN A 182 18.76 -19.41 -15.08
CA ASN A 182 18.24 -18.07 -15.37
C ASN A 182 19.09 -16.99 -14.69
N LEU A 183 19.52 -17.22 -13.44
CA LEU A 183 20.35 -16.27 -12.70
C LEU A 183 21.71 -16.03 -13.39
N GLU A 184 22.39 -17.09 -13.84
CA GLU A 184 23.66 -16.99 -14.57
C GLU A 184 23.50 -16.22 -15.89
N GLN A 185 22.43 -16.50 -16.64
CA GLN A 185 22.12 -15.77 -17.86
C GLN A 185 21.88 -14.28 -17.56
N LYS A 186 21.07 -13.95 -16.55
CA LYS A 186 20.76 -12.57 -16.20
C LYS A 186 21.93 -11.79 -15.62
N TYR A 187 22.91 -12.45 -14.99
CA TYR A 187 24.16 -11.77 -14.59
C TYR A 187 24.96 -11.24 -15.78
N GLN A 188 24.83 -11.84 -16.97
CA GLN A 188 25.52 -11.41 -18.18
C GLN A 188 24.71 -10.37 -18.97
N GLU A 189 23.39 -10.54 -19.01
CA GLU A 189 22.48 -9.69 -19.79
C GLU A 189 22.12 -8.38 -19.10
N VAL A 190 21.99 -8.38 -17.76
CA VAL A 190 21.39 -7.27 -17.01
C VAL A 190 22.46 -6.44 -16.33
N SER A 191 22.66 -5.21 -16.79
CA SER A 191 23.58 -4.28 -16.13
C SER A 191 22.85 -3.52 -15.02
N LYS A 192 23.37 -3.61 -13.79
CA LYS A 192 22.85 -2.83 -12.64
C LYS A 192 22.73 -1.32 -12.94
N LYS A 193 23.56 -0.80 -13.86
CA LYS A 193 23.55 0.62 -14.24
C LYS A 193 22.28 1.03 -14.98
N GLU A 194 21.66 0.14 -15.73
CA GLU A 194 20.47 0.45 -16.55
C GLU A 194 19.26 0.79 -15.68
N PHE A 195 19.13 0.13 -14.53
CA PHE A 195 17.99 0.30 -13.63
C PHE A 195 18.27 1.32 -12.51
N THR A 196 19.54 1.58 -12.19
CA THR A 196 19.94 2.45 -11.08
C THR A 196 20.50 3.80 -11.50
N GLU A 197 20.88 3.98 -12.77
CA GLU A 197 21.46 5.23 -13.28
C GLU A 197 20.59 5.80 -14.43
N LYS A 198 20.00 6.98 -14.23
CA LYS A 198 19.37 7.73 -15.34
C LYS A 198 20.26 8.89 -15.78
N PRO A 199 20.55 9.06 -17.09
CA PRO A 199 21.32 10.19 -17.58
C PRO A 199 20.57 11.51 -17.38
N THR A 200 21.31 12.59 -17.15
CA THR A 200 20.74 13.93 -16.96
C THR A 200 21.44 14.94 -17.84
N LYS A 201 20.77 16.07 -18.09
CA LYS A 201 21.36 17.21 -18.81
C LYS A 201 22.27 18.08 -17.93
N LYS A 202 22.37 17.80 -16.62
CA LYS A 202 23.17 18.60 -15.69
C LYS A 202 24.64 18.16 -15.72
N THR A 203 25.54 19.12 -15.59
CA THR A 203 26.98 18.89 -15.49
C THR A 203 27.46 19.06 -14.05
N CYS A 204 28.49 18.29 -13.68
CA CYS A 204 29.06 18.32 -12.35
C CYS A 204 29.85 19.64 -12.15
N PRO A 205 29.52 20.45 -11.14
CA PRO A 205 30.20 21.73 -10.90
C PRO A 205 31.68 21.55 -10.47
N LYS A 206 32.09 20.35 -10.05
CA LYS A 206 33.47 20.07 -9.65
C LYS A 206 34.39 19.62 -10.78
N CYS A 207 33.86 18.96 -11.81
CA CYS A 207 34.71 18.33 -12.83
C CYS A 207 34.18 18.39 -14.26
N GLY A 208 33.04 19.06 -14.49
CA GLY A 208 32.41 19.24 -15.79
C GLY A 208 31.77 17.99 -16.40
N ALA A 209 31.95 16.80 -15.80
CA ALA A 209 31.36 15.56 -16.31
C ALA A 209 29.84 15.50 -16.09
N PRO A 210 29.07 14.75 -16.90
CA PRO A 210 27.63 14.62 -16.72
C PRO A 210 27.25 14.11 -15.33
N LEU A 211 26.17 14.64 -14.76
CA LEU A 211 25.51 14.08 -13.57
C LEU A 211 24.53 12.98 -14.00
N LEU A 212 24.45 11.94 -13.18
CA LEU A 212 23.50 10.83 -13.32
C LEU A 212 22.57 10.84 -12.11
N ILE A 213 21.30 10.48 -12.29
CA ILE A 213 20.41 10.15 -11.19
C ILE A 213 20.76 8.75 -10.73
N ARG A 214 21.21 8.61 -9.48
CA ARG A 214 21.47 7.31 -8.86
C ARG A 214 20.45 7.02 -7.78
N LEU A 215 20.07 5.76 -7.67
CA LEU A 215 19.25 5.26 -6.58
C LEU A 215 20.12 4.90 -5.36
N GLY A 216 19.88 5.56 -4.24
CA GLY A 216 20.52 5.26 -2.95
C GLY A 216 19.51 4.81 -1.90
N LYS A 217 19.97 4.51 -0.68
CA LYS A 217 19.11 4.09 0.44
C LYS A 217 17.96 5.06 0.74
N PHE A 218 18.21 6.37 0.52
CA PHE A 218 17.26 7.45 0.81
C PHE A 218 16.49 7.93 -0.43
N GLY A 219 16.48 7.14 -1.51
CA GLY A 219 15.88 7.52 -2.79
C GLY A 219 16.90 8.03 -3.80
N ARG A 220 16.40 8.67 -4.86
CA ARG A 220 17.22 9.18 -5.97
C ARG A 220 18.02 10.43 -5.59
N PHE A 221 19.23 10.52 -6.14
CA PHE A 221 20.11 11.69 -5.97
C PHE A 221 21.00 11.86 -7.20
N TYR A 222 21.47 13.08 -7.45
CA TYR A 222 22.45 13.32 -8.51
C TYR A 222 23.82 12.89 -8.02
N ALA A 223 24.54 12.15 -8.86
CA ALA A 223 25.92 11.74 -8.63
C ALA A 223 26.75 12.01 -9.88
N CYS A 224 28.02 12.38 -9.70
CA CYS A 224 28.94 12.52 -10.82
C CYS A 224 29.19 11.17 -11.52
N SER A 225 29.06 11.15 -12.85
CA SER A 225 29.38 9.98 -13.68
C SER A 225 30.82 9.47 -13.50
N LYS A 226 31.77 10.34 -13.11
CA LYS A 226 33.18 9.99 -12.84
C LYS A 226 33.44 9.40 -11.45
N TYR A 227 32.42 9.05 -10.66
CA TYR A 227 32.61 8.33 -9.39
C TYR A 227 33.34 6.98 -9.64
N PRO A 228 34.34 6.58 -8.83
CA PRO A 228 34.76 7.13 -7.54
C PRO A 228 35.76 8.30 -7.61
N LYS A 229 36.27 8.67 -8.80
CA LYS A 229 37.25 9.76 -8.97
C LYS A 229 36.67 11.14 -8.63
N CYS A 230 35.38 11.36 -8.87
CA CYS A 230 34.65 12.55 -8.42
C CYS A 230 33.48 12.13 -7.51
N LYS A 231 33.51 12.55 -6.24
CA LYS A 231 32.50 12.22 -5.21
C LYS A 231 31.42 13.29 -5.05
N TYR A 232 31.19 14.13 -6.07
CA TYR A 232 30.11 15.11 -6.01
C TYR A 232 28.75 14.39 -6.04
N THR A 233 27.91 14.71 -5.06
CA THR A 233 26.52 14.30 -4.98
C THR A 233 25.65 15.49 -4.62
N GLU A 234 24.42 15.51 -5.12
CA GLU A 234 23.43 16.55 -4.87
C GLU A 234 22.06 15.89 -4.75
N SER A 235 21.22 16.35 -3.82
CA SER A 235 19.85 15.83 -3.68
C SER A 235 19.04 16.11 -4.94
N LEU A 236 18.22 15.16 -5.39
CA LEU A 236 17.29 15.47 -6.47
C LEU A 236 16.19 16.40 -5.98
N PRO A 237 15.81 17.43 -6.75
CA PRO A 237 14.66 18.27 -6.47
C PRO A 237 13.35 17.60 -6.90
N GLU A 238 13.25 16.26 -6.85
CA GLU A 238 12.09 15.45 -7.31
C GLU A 238 10.77 15.76 -6.58
N ASN A 239 10.80 16.73 -5.69
CA ASN A 239 9.71 17.15 -4.85
C ASN A 239 9.11 18.49 -5.27
N ILE A 240 9.60 19.13 -6.35
CA ILE A 240 9.00 20.34 -6.93
C ILE A 240 7.60 19.98 -7.44
N LEU A 241 6.56 20.43 -6.73
CA LEU A 241 5.15 20.17 -7.08
C LEU A 241 4.67 20.97 -8.30
N GLY A 242 5.54 21.78 -8.91
CA GLY A 242 5.15 22.77 -9.93
C GLY A 242 4.33 23.94 -9.38
N ILE A 243 4.17 24.01 -8.05
CA ILE A 243 3.41 25.06 -7.36
C ILE A 243 4.35 26.17 -6.97
N LYS A 244 4.07 27.41 -7.41
CA LYS A 244 4.81 28.59 -6.97
C LYS A 244 4.58 28.84 -5.47
N CYS A 245 5.66 29.16 -4.76
CA CYS A 245 5.62 29.47 -3.35
C CYS A 245 4.71 30.70 -3.11
N PRO A 246 3.67 30.60 -2.27
CA PRO A 246 2.75 31.71 -2.04
C PRO A 246 3.41 32.87 -1.29
N LYS A 247 4.49 32.62 -0.52
CA LYS A 247 5.23 33.67 0.21
C LYS A 247 6.13 34.50 -0.69
N CYS A 248 6.97 33.86 -1.50
CA CYS A 248 7.98 34.58 -2.28
C CYS A 248 7.66 34.70 -3.78
N LYS A 249 6.66 33.98 -4.31
CA LYS A 249 6.23 33.94 -5.73
C LYS A 249 7.30 33.57 -6.77
N GLU A 250 8.56 33.52 -6.37
CA GLU A 250 9.74 33.22 -7.21
C GLU A 250 10.31 31.83 -6.96
N GLY A 251 10.09 31.27 -5.77
CA GLY A 251 10.46 29.90 -5.44
C GLY A 251 9.34 28.92 -5.74
N GLU A 252 9.65 27.63 -5.76
CA GLU A 252 8.68 26.55 -5.94
C GLU A 252 8.56 25.75 -4.64
N ILE A 253 7.39 25.16 -4.43
CA ILE A 253 7.13 24.28 -3.30
C ILE A 253 7.79 22.93 -3.57
N VAL A 254 8.62 22.52 -2.61
CA VAL A 254 9.26 21.21 -2.58
C VAL A 254 8.79 20.43 -1.36
N GLU A 255 8.33 19.20 -1.57
CA GLU A 255 8.29 18.18 -0.53
C GLU A 255 9.70 17.98 0.09
N LYS A 256 9.77 17.91 1.42
CA LYS A 256 10.99 17.74 2.22
C LYS A 256 10.68 16.80 3.38
N ARG A 257 11.71 16.17 3.93
CA ARG A 257 11.58 15.33 5.13
C ARG A 257 12.45 15.88 6.27
N THR A 258 11.93 15.83 7.48
CA THR A 258 12.69 16.18 8.70
C THR A 258 13.68 15.07 9.06
N LYS A 259 14.57 15.33 10.02
CA LYS A 259 15.46 14.30 10.61
C LYS A 259 14.70 13.09 11.20
N ARG A 260 13.42 13.28 11.55
CA ARG A 260 12.51 12.23 12.05
C ARG A 260 11.64 11.64 10.94
N ASN A 261 12.00 11.86 9.67
CA ASN A 261 11.30 11.37 8.48
C ASN A 261 9.86 11.88 8.29
N LYS A 262 9.42 12.91 9.06
CA LYS A 262 8.12 13.58 8.84
C LYS A 262 8.16 14.41 7.55
N LEU A 263 7.14 14.26 6.71
CA LEU A 263 6.93 15.03 5.48
C LEU A 263 6.57 16.49 5.81
N PHE A 264 7.06 17.42 5.00
CA PHE A 264 6.60 18.80 4.98
C PHE A 264 6.88 19.43 3.63
N TYR A 265 6.14 20.47 3.26
CA TYR A 265 6.30 21.17 1.99
C TYR A 265 6.95 22.53 2.23
N GLY A 266 8.19 22.72 1.77
CA GLY A 266 8.94 23.96 1.98
C GLY A 266 9.27 24.68 0.68
N CYS A 267 9.60 25.97 0.74
CA CYS A 267 10.15 26.67 -0.42
C CYS A 267 11.55 26.11 -0.76
N ASN A 268 11.83 25.95 -2.06
CA ASN A 268 13.14 25.52 -2.56
C ASN A 268 14.26 26.56 -2.33
N ARG A 269 13.92 27.81 -2.00
CA ARG A 269 14.87 28.91 -1.76
C ARG A 269 15.30 29.09 -0.30
N PHE A 270 15.04 28.12 0.58
CA PHE A 270 15.56 28.16 1.95
C PHE A 270 17.11 28.27 1.96
N PRO A 271 17.74 29.12 2.79
CA PRO A 271 17.18 29.94 3.88
C PRO A 271 16.63 31.32 3.47
N LYS A 272 16.72 31.72 2.20
CA LYS A 272 16.19 33.02 1.72
C LYS A 272 14.65 33.10 1.80
N CYS A 273 13.98 31.96 1.74
CA CYS A 273 12.55 31.84 2.01
C CYS A 273 12.30 30.66 2.95
N ASP A 274 11.71 30.96 4.09
CA ASP A 274 11.37 30.08 5.23
C ASP A 274 9.94 29.51 5.16
N TYR A 275 9.24 29.71 4.04
CA TYR A 275 7.89 29.15 3.87
C TYR A 275 7.91 27.63 4.00
N ALA A 276 7.12 27.11 4.94
CA ALA A 276 6.92 25.70 5.19
C ALA A 276 5.46 25.44 5.54
N LEU A 277 4.87 24.43 4.91
CA LEU A 277 3.53 23.93 5.14
C LEU A 277 3.67 22.50 5.66
N TRP A 278 3.01 22.23 6.77
CA TRP A 278 3.03 20.95 7.44
C TRP A 278 1.63 20.37 7.31
N ASP A 279 1.54 19.14 6.82
CA ASP A 279 0.37 18.28 7.11
C ASP A 279 0.51 17.70 8.54
#